data_AF-A0A6A4R363-F1
#
_entry.id   AF-A0A6A4R363-F1
#
_cell.length_a   1.000
_cell.length_b   1.000
_cell.length_c   1.000
_cell.angle_alpha   90.00
_cell.angle_beta   90.00
_cell.angle_gamma   90.00
#
_symmetry.space_group_name_H-M   'P 1'
#
loop_
_entity.id
_entity.type
_entity.pdbx_description
1 polymer ?
#
loop_
_entity_poly.entity_id
_entity_poly.type
_entity_poly.pdbx_seq_one_letter_code
_entity_poly.pdbx_strand_id
1 'polypeptide(L)'
;MENSSELKLTQKWIKYIADGSVGHEIEASSTKGIRVVKAHKGFILCDLTIHNGLLDQNGNWYVGEIATLVDTIGAWALHFTMSLLISLYHITPHQKFRKRLK
;
A
#
# COMPACT_ATOMS: atom_id res chain seq x y z
N MET A 1 -8.06 -17.06 12.33
CA MET A 1 -8.86 -15.87 12.71
C MET A 1 -8.08 -14.66 12.23
N GLU A 2 -8.47 -14.13 11.07
CA GLU A 2 -7.91 -12.89 10.54
C GLU A 2 -8.26 -11.76 11.52
N ASN A 3 -7.23 -11.07 12.01
CA ASN A 3 -7.30 -10.25 13.21
C ASN A 3 -8.12 -8.99 12.91
N SER A 4 -9.16 -8.72 13.68
CA SER A 4 -10.08 -7.59 13.42
C SER A 4 -9.39 -6.22 13.41
N SER A 5 -8.19 -6.12 13.98
CA SER A 5 -7.31 -4.95 13.92
C SER A 5 -6.63 -4.77 12.55
N GLU A 6 -6.18 -5.85 11.91
CA GLU A 6 -5.53 -5.82 10.59
C GLU A 6 -6.51 -5.41 9.49
N LEU A 7 -7.76 -5.87 9.59
CA LEU A 7 -8.84 -5.47 8.70
C LEU A 7 -9.16 -3.97 8.83
N LYS A 8 -9.20 -3.44 10.06
CA LYS A 8 -9.43 -2.00 10.30
C LYS A 8 -8.27 -1.14 9.78
N LEU A 9 -7.03 -1.58 9.96
CA LEU A 9 -5.86 -0.89 9.42
C LEU A 9 -5.88 -0.89 7.90
N THR A 10 -6.17 -2.03 7.29
CA THR A 10 -6.32 -2.18 5.83
C THR A 10 -7.41 -1.26 5.28
N GLN A 11 -8.59 -1.23 5.91
CA GLN A 11 -9.69 -0.34 5.53
C GLN A 11 -9.31 1.15 5.65
N LYS A 12 -8.62 1.53 6.73
CA LYS A 12 -8.14 2.90 6.94
C LYS A 12 -7.11 3.28 5.87
N TRP A 13 -6.19 2.38 5.55
CA TRP A 13 -5.16 2.57 4.53
C TRP A 13 -5.77 2.71 3.12
N ILE A 14 -6.73 1.85 2.79
CA ILE A 14 -7.53 1.94 1.54
C ILE A 14 -8.22 3.29 1.43
N LYS A 15 -8.79 3.80 2.53
CA LYS A 15 -9.42 5.12 2.53
C LYS A 15 -8.41 6.24 2.27
N TYR A 16 -7.24 6.20 2.90
CA TYR A 16 -6.19 7.20 2.65
C TYR A 16 -5.70 7.20 1.20
N ILE A 17 -5.54 6.01 0.59
CA ILE A 17 -5.23 5.86 -0.83
C ILE A 17 -6.31 6.56 -1.68
N ALA A 18 -7.58 6.22 -1.44
CA ALA A 18 -8.69 6.72 -2.24
C ALA A 18 -8.85 8.25 -2.13
N ASP A 19 -8.52 8.82 -0.97
CA ASP A 19 -8.53 10.26 -0.73
C ASP A 19 -7.28 10.97 -1.30
N GLY A 20 -6.38 10.26 -1.99
CA GLY A 20 -5.14 10.82 -2.55
C GLY A 20 -4.21 11.42 -1.49
N SER A 21 -4.37 11.00 -0.24
CA SER A 21 -3.71 11.57 0.94
C SER A 21 -2.46 10.77 1.35
N VAL A 22 -2.03 9.83 0.52
CA VAL A 22 -0.87 8.95 0.74
C VAL A 22 0.22 9.33 -0.25
N GLY A 23 1.45 9.46 0.26
CA GLY A 23 2.63 9.62 -0.57
C GLY A 23 3.07 11.06 -0.77
N HIS A 24 4.15 11.23 -1.52
CA HIS A 24 4.62 12.55 -1.97
C HIS A 24 3.73 13.09 -3.10
N GLU A 25 3.80 14.40 -3.39
CA GLU A 25 2.92 15.09 -4.36
C GLU A 25 2.79 14.36 -5.72
N ILE A 26 3.88 13.77 -6.19
CA ILE A 26 3.92 12.99 -7.45
C ILE A 26 3.09 11.71 -7.31
N GLU A 27 3.30 10.92 -6.25
CA GLU A 27 2.53 9.69 -5.99
C GLU A 27 1.04 10.00 -5.79
N ALA A 28 0.73 11.06 -5.05
CA ALA A 28 -0.64 11.50 -4.81
C ALA A 28 -1.34 11.93 -6.11
N SER A 29 -0.62 12.61 -7.02
CA SER A 29 -1.13 12.97 -8.33
C SER A 29 -1.37 11.74 -9.21
N SER A 30 -0.38 10.84 -9.34
CA SER A 30 -0.50 9.64 -10.18
C SER A 30 -1.57 8.66 -9.69
N THR A 31 -1.84 8.63 -8.38
CA THR A 31 -2.83 7.73 -7.75
C THR A 31 -4.21 8.35 -7.58
N LYS A 32 -4.40 9.61 -7.96
CA LYS A 32 -5.69 10.29 -7.86
C LYS A 32 -6.74 9.59 -8.73
N GLY A 33 -7.85 9.20 -8.09
CA GLY A 33 -8.94 8.47 -8.75
C GLY A 33 -8.81 6.94 -8.69
N ILE A 34 -7.83 6.42 -7.94
CA ILE A 34 -7.79 5.00 -7.56
C ILE A 34 -8.96 4.67 -6.65
N ARG A 35 -9.63 3.56 -6.97
CA ARG A 35 -10.58 2.88 -6.09
C ARG A 35 -10.13 1.45 -5.87
N VAL A 36 -9.87 1.07 -4.62
CA VAL A 36 -9.55 -0.31 -4.27
C VAL A 36 -10.81 -1.17 -4.37
N VAL A 37 -10.77 -2.18 -5.23
CA VAL A 37 -11.86 -3.15 -5.44
C VAL A 37 -11.71 -4.33 -4.50
N LYS A 38 -10.47 -4.80 -4.32
CA LYS A 38 -10.15 -5.93 -3.43
C LYS A 38 -8.71 -5.80 -2.91
N ALA A 39 -8.50 -6.08 -1.63
CA ALA A 39 -7.17 -6.15 -1.04
C ALA A 39 -7.11 -7.29 -0.02
N HIS A 40 -6.01 -8.04 -0.04
CA HIS A 40 -5.62 -8.98 1.00
C HIS A 40 -4.11 -9.18 0.95
N LYS A 41 -3.56 -10.00 1.85
CA LYS A 41 -2.14 -10.29 1.88
C LYS A 41 -1.63 -10.72 0.49
N GLY A 42 -0.62 -10.03 -0.03
CA GLY A 42 0.00 -10.32 -1.34
C GLY A 42 -0.79 -9.86 -2.56
N PHE A 43 -1.93 -9.19 -2.39
CA PHE A 43 -2.82 -8.89 -3.51
C PHE A 43 -3.58 -7.57 -3.33
N ILE A 44 -3.58 -6.78 -4.39
CA ILE A 44 -4.43 -5.61 -4.52
C ILE A 44 -5.02 -5.56 -5.94
N LEU A 45 -6.31 -5.25 -6.02
CA LEU A 45 -7.02 -4.97 -7.25
C LEU A 45 -7.65 -3.59 -7.10
N CYS A 46 -7.40 -2.73 -8.07
CA CYS A 46 -7.87 -1.36 -8.11
C CYS A 46 -8.48 -1.04 -9.48
N ASP A 47 -9.50 -0.21 -9.47
CA ASP A 47 -9.92 0.57 -10.63
C ASP A 47 -9.24 1.93 -10.59
N LEU A 48 -8.93 2.49 -11.76
CA LEU A 48 -8.42 3.85 -11.86
C LEU A 48 -9.25 4.64 -12.86
N THR A 49 -9.77 5.77 -12.39
CA THR A 49 -10.36 6.78 -13.27
C THR A 49 -9.27 7.72 -13.76
N ILE A 50 -9.02 7.67 -15.05
CA ILE A 50 -8.06 8.55 -15.72
C ILE A 50 -8.55 10.00 -15.62
N HIS A 51 -7.72 10.90 -15.09
CA HIS A 51 -7.99 12.32 -15.05
C HIS A 51 -7.01 13.10 -15.94
N ASN A 52 -7.40 14.31 -16.35
CA ASN A 52 -6.65 15.12 -17.33
C ASN A 52 -5.20 15.41 -16.92
N GLY A 53 -4.86 15.35 -15.63
CA GLY A 53 -3.49 15.54 -15.15
C GLY A 53 -2.52 14.43 -15.59
N LEU A 54 -3.04 13.27 -15.99
CA LEU A 54 -2.24 12.14 -16.48
C LEU A 54 -2.18 12.06 -18.01
N LEU A 55 -2.83 13.01 -18.70
CA LEU A 55 -2.98 13.03 -20.15
C LEU A 55 -2.06 14.07 -20.80
N ASP A 56 -1.42 13.67 -21.91
CA ASP A 56 -0.76 14.59 -22.82
C ASP A 56 -1.80 15.37 -23.66
N GLN A 57 -1.31 16.33 -24.45
CA GLN A 57 -2.15 17.14 -25.35
C GLN A 57 -2.96 16.34 -26.39
N ASN A 58 -2.58 15.08 -26.64
CA ASN A 58 -3.25 14.17 -27.56
C ASN A 58 -4.21 13.21 -26.83
N GLY A 59 -4.32 13.32 -25.50
CA GLY A 59 -5.15 12.43 -24.67
C GLY A 59 -4.48 11.09 -24.35
N ASN A 60 -3.18 10.92 -24.62
CA ASN A 60 -2.44 9.72 -24.23
C ASN A 60 -1.96 9.84 -22.79
N TRP A 61 -1.80 8.70 -22.12
CA TRP A 61 -1.16 8.68 -20.81
C TRP A 61 0.32 9.08 -20.87
N TYR A 62 0.74 9.95 -19.96
CA TYR A 62 2.17 10.18 -19.73
C TYR A 62 2.81 8.91 -19.19
N VAL A 63 3.77 8.34 -19.94
CA VAL A 63 4.43 7.07 -19.58
C VAL A 63 5.02 7.09 -18.16
N GLY A 64 5.57 8.23 -17.74
CA GLY A 64 6.11 8.42 -16.38
C GLY A 64 5.04 8.28 -15.30
N GLU A 65 3.84 8.82 -15.53
CA GLU A 65 2.72 8.71 -14.59
C GLU A 65 2.22 7.26 -14.47
N ILE A 66 2.17 6.52 -15.58
CA ILE A 66 1.83 5.08 -15.56
C ILE A 66 2.86 4.31 -14.74
N ALA A 67 4.14 4.58 -14.97
CA ALA A 67 5.22 3.89 -14.26
C ALA A 67 5.16 4.15 -12.76
N THR A 68 5.01 5.42 -12.35
CA THR A 68 4.84 5.81 -10.95
C THR A 68 3.62 5.14 -10.32
N LEU A 69 2.49 5.11 -11.02
CA LEU A 69 1.27 4.45 -10.56
C LEU A 69 1.50 2.96 -10.28
N VAL A 70 2.10 2.23 -11.23
CA VAL A 70 2.35 0.80 -11.11
C VAL A 70 3.35 0.50 -9.99
N ASP A 71 4.42 1.30 -9.89
CA ASP A 71 5.41 1.19 -8.81
C ASP A 71 4.75 1.38 -7.43
N THR A 72 3.92 2.41 -7.31
CA THR A 72 3.20 2.74 -6.07
C THR A 72 2.24 1.62 -5.66
N ILE A 73 1.44 1.08 -6.59
CA ILE A 73 0.54 -0.06 -6.33
C ILE A 73 1.35 -1.31 -5.92
N GLY A 74 2.50 -1.55 -6.56
CA GLY A 74 3.41 -2.63 -6.20
C GLY A 74 3.93 -2.50 -4.77
N ALA A 75 4.37 -1.30 -4.38
CA ALA A 75 4.79 -1.00 -3.02
C ALA A 75 3.67 -1.23 -2.00
N TRP A 76 2.43 -0.86 -2.33
CA TRP A 76 1.26 -1.10 -1.47
C TRP A 76 0.96 -2.60 -1.30
N ALA A 77 1.01 -3.38 -2.38
CA ALA A 77 0.82 -4.83 -2.32
C ALA A 77 1.86 -5.50 -1.42
N LEU A 78 3.13 -5.04 -1.48
CA LEU A 78 4.18 -5.47 -0.58
C LEU A 78 3.92 -5.05 0.86
N HIS A 79 3.45 -3.82 1.10
CA HIS A 79 3.10 -3.34 2.45
C HIS A 79 2.04 -4.21 3.13
N PHE A 80 0.94 -4.54 2.41
CA PHE A 80 -0.08 -5.46 2.90
C PHE A 80 0.45 -6.88 3.19
N THR A 81 1.59 -7.24 2.59
CA THR A 81 2.25 -8.53 2.82
C THR A 81 3.23 -8.48 4.00
N MET A 82 3.94 -7.36 4.15
CA MET A 82 5.04 -7.14 5.09
C MET A 82 4.61 -6.63 6.46
N SER A 83 3.39 -6.12 6.62
CA SER A 83 2.80 -5.88 7.96
C SER A 83 2.80 -7.12 8.85
N LEU A 84 2.94 -8.34 8.29
CA LEU A 84 3.15 -9.57 9.07
C LEU A 84 4.61 -9.79 9.51
N LEU A 85 5.63 -9.29 8.79
CA LEU A 85 7.03 -9.50 9.19
C LEU A 85 7.42 -8.63 10.38
N ILE A 86 7.00 -7.37 10.44
CA ILE A 86 7.31 -6.50 11.59
C ILE A 86 6.63 -7.02 12.87
N SER A 87 5.44 -7.61 12.76
CA SER A 87 4.77 -8.23 13.90
C SER A 87 5.43 -9.55 14.35
N LEU A 88 6.02 -10.34 13.45
CA LEU A 88 6.83 -11.52 13.83
C LEU A 88 8.17 -11.12 14.50
N TYR A 89 8.82 -10.06 14.04
CA TYR A 89 10.06 -9.57 14.66
C TYR A 89 9.81 -8.90 16.03
N HIS A 90 8.63 -8.32 16.27
CA HIS A 90 8.31 -7.69 17.56
C HIS A 90 7.66 -8.66 18.59
N ILE A 91 7.23 -9.86 18.19
CA ILE A 91 6.59 -10.87 19.06
C ILE A 91 7.52 -12.09 19.34
N THR A 92 8.79 -12.03 18.94
CA THR A 92 9.80 -12.92 19.54
C THR A 92 10.51 -12.16 20.66
N PRO A 93 9.92 -12.02 21.87
CA PRO A 93 10.61 -11.35 22.95
C PRO A 93 11.89 -12.13 23.21
N HIS A 94 12.97 -11.37 23.28
CA HIS A 94 14.31 -11.74 23.67
C HIS A 94 14.34 -12.23 25.14
N GLN A 95 13.54 -13.25 25.47
CA GLN A 95 13.38 -13.88 26.78
C GLN A 95 14.12 -15.22 26.88
N LYS A 96 15.13 -15.47 26.04
CA LYS A 96 15.92 -16.73 26.11
C LYS A 96 17.43 -16.59 26.18
N PHE A 97 17.95 -15.45 26.63
CA PHE A 97 19.40 -15.29 26.87
C PHE A 97 19.76 -14.67 28.23
N ARG A 98 19.03 -15.02 29.31
CA ARG A 98 19.45 -14.67 30.68
C ARG A 98 19.40 -15.82 31.70
N LYS A 99 19.55 -17.06 31.25
CA LYS A 99 19.76 -18.22 32.14
C LYS A 99 20.69 -19.24 31.50
N ARG A 100 21.95 -18.86 31.28
CA ARG A 100 23.11 -19.76 31.14
C ARG A 100 24.35 -18.88 31.05
N LEU A 101 24.88 -18.56 32.22
CA LEU A 101 26.30 -18.45 32.54
C LEU A 101 26.33 -18.11 34.04
N LYS A 102 26.43 -19.19 34.81
CA LYS A 102 27.11 -19.19 36.11
C LYS A 102 28.59 -18.92 35.84
#